data_AF-A0A378C548-F1
#
_entry.id   AF-A0A378C548-F1
#
_cell.length_a   1.000
_cell.length_b   1.000
_cell.length_c   1.000
_cell.angle_alpha   90.00
_cell.angle_beta   90.00
_cell.angle_gamma   90.00
#
_symmetry.space_group_name_H-M   'P 1'
#
loop_
_entity.id
_entity.type
_entity.pdbx_description
1 polymer ?
#
loop_
_entity_poly.entity_id
_entity_poly.type
_entity_poly.pdbx_seq_one_letter_code
_entity_poly.pdbx_strand_id
1 'polypeptide(L)'
;MPFGWMVHKHNAKTGFTGQSGLYRVLVWPYLFKNFAVRDLAEFLEIYGLPARVGKYMAGATDQDKDALFEALVTLGHNAAGIIPQGTDIDFKSAASGQADPFVAMMDWCERTQSKVILGATLTSQADGKTSTNALGNVHNDVRHDILVSDAKQLHGFFSSMIDMLLRINGYEISRRRLPKFVFDTRDIEEIASFSHWR
;
A
#
# COMPACT_ATOMS: atom_id res chain seq x y z
N MET A 1 34.89 17.15 20.38
CA MET A 1 33.84 16.97 19.35
C MET A 1 32.63 17.75 19.82
N PRO A 2 32.09 18.74 19.10
CA PRO A 2 30.89 19.41 19.57
C PRO A 2 29.74 18.42 19.43
N PHE A 3 29.11 18.12 20.55
CA PHE A 3 27.90 17.31 20.56
C PHE A 3 26.81 18.08 19.82
N GLY A 4 26.35 17.53 18.70
CA GLY A 4 25.30 18.10 17.87
C GLY A 4 24.03 17.27 17.98
N TRP A 5 23.47 16.92 16.83
CA TRP A 5 22.22 16.16 16.75
C TRP A 5 22.44 14.66 16.92
N MET A 6 21.50 14.00 17.59
CA MET A 6 21.37 12.55 17.54
C MET A 6 20.56 12.16 16.31
N VAL A 7 21.09 11.29 15.47
CA VAL A 7 20.45 10.86 14.22
C VAL A 7 20.26 9.35 14.24
N HIS A 8 19.02 8.90 14.20
CA HIS A 8 18.71 7.51 13.91
C HIS A 8 18.67 7.30 12.40
N LYS A 9 19.33 6.25 11.91
CA LYS A 9 19.32 5.86 10.50
C LYS A 9 18.89 4.41 10.40
N HIS A 10 17.69 4.18 9.88
CA HIS A 10 17.24 2.84 9.55
C HIS A 10 17.92 2.37 8.26
N ASN A 11 18.53 1.20 8.32
CA ASN A 11 19.30 0.59 7.25
C ASN A 11 18.59 -0.65 6.71
N ALA A 12 17.59 -0.46 5.85
CA ALA A 12 16.96 -1.60 5.17
C ALA A 12 17.84 -2.17 4.04
N LYS A 13 18.85 -1.43 3.58
CA LYS A 13 19.85 -1.85 2.59
C LYS A 13 21.21 -1.23 2.91
N THR A 14 22.28 -1.99 2.68
CA THR A 14 23.66 -1.47 2.72
C THR A 14 23.91 -0.44 1.63
N GLY A 15 24.60 0.65 1.97
CA GLY A 15 25.01 1.68 1.01
C GLY A 15 24.73 3.09 1.52
N PHE A 16 24.49 4.02 0.58
CA PHE A 16 24.19 5.40 0.90
C PHE A 16 22.84 5.54 1.62
N THR A 17 22.76 6.44 2.60
CA THR A 17 21.53 6.68 3.39
C THR A 17 20.34 7.07 2.50
N GLY A 18 20.56 7.78 1.40
CA GLY A 18 19.50 8.09 0.42
C GLY A 18 18.97 6.89 -0.36
N GLN A 19 19.53 5.70 -0.19
CA GLN A 19 19.09 4.46 -0.84
C GLN A 19 18.63 3.40 0.17
N SER A 20 18.71 3.68 1.47
CA SER A 20 18.44 2.71 2.54
C SER A 20 16.97 2.66 2.97
N GLY A 21 16.14 3.59 2.50
CA GLY A 21 14.72 3.64 2.85
C GLY A 21 13.86 2.63 2.07
N LEU A 22 12.86 2.06 2.74
CA LEU A 22 11.88 1.13 2.13
C LEU A 22 11.05 1.78 1.00
N TYR A 23 10.89 3.10 1.03
CA TYR A 23 10.13 3.86 0.02
C TYR A 23 10.57 3.54 -1.41
N ARG A 24 11.86 3.24 -1.63
CA ARG A 24 12.40 2.91 -2.96
C ARG A 24 11.73 1.68 -3.58
N VAL A 25 11.35 0.72 -2.75
CA VAL A 25 10.64 -0.49 -3.19
C VAL A 25 9.13 -0.25 -3.17
N LEU A 26 8.63 0.49 -2.17
CA LEU A 26 7.21 0.74 -1.96
C LEU A 26 6.59 1.73 -2.96
N VAL A 27 7.38 2.60 -3.59
CA VAL A 27 6.88 3.61 -4.54
C VAL A 27 6.16 2.99 -5.72
N TRP A 28 6.66 1.86 -6.24
CA TRP A 28 6.08 1.18 -7.40
C TRP A 28 4.70 0.57 -7.11
N PRO A 29 4.53 -0.32 -6.12
CA PRO A 29 3.20 -0.84 -5.80
C PRO A 29 2.25 0.26 -5.31
N TYR A 30 2.75 1.34 -4.71
CA TYR A 30 1.90 2.50 -4.40
C TYR A 30 1.35 3.15 -5.68
N LEU A 31 2.20 3.48 -6.64
CA LEU A 31 1.79 4.11 -7.89
C LEU A 31 0.87 3.20 -8.71
N PHE A 32 1.26 1.95 -8.91
CA PHE A 32 0.48 0.99 -9.70
C PHE A 32 -0.89 0.70 -9.08
N LYS A 33 -0.97 0.61 -7.74
CA LYS A 33 -2.26 0.47 -7.05
C LYS A 33 -3.17 1.68 -7.30
N ASN A 34 -2.64 2.90 -7.20
CA ASN A 34 -3.42 4.11 -7.46
C ASN A 34 -3.95 4.16 -8.90
N PHE A 35 -3.13 3.78 -9.89
CA PHE A 35 -3.58 3.67 -11.28
C PHE A 35 -4.64 2.59 -11.45
N ALA A 36 -4.44 1.38 -10.89
CA ALA A 36 -5.40 0.30 -10.99
C ALA A 36 -6.76 0.65 -10.37
N VAL A 37 -6.77 1.35 -9.23
CA VAL A 37 -8.02 1.83 -8.59
C VAL A 37 -8.72 2.87 -9.47
N ARG A 38 -7.97 3.83 -10.01
CA ARG A 38 -8.52 4.86 -10.91
C ARG A 38 -9.11 4.23 -12.17
N ASP A 39 -8.37 3.33 -12.80
CA ASP A 39 -8.79 2.70 -14.05
C ASP A 39 -9.97 1.75 -13.82
N LEU A 40 -10.04 1.08 -12.66
CA LEU A 40 -11.22 0.31 -12.26
C LEU A 40 -12.45 1.22 -12.07
N ALA A 41 -12.29 2.39 -11.46
CA ALA A 41 -13.40 3.33 -11.30
C ALA A 41 -13.91 3.83 -12.65
N GLU A 42 -13.01 4.20 -13.56
CA GLU A 42 -13.33 4.62 -14.94
C GLU A 42 -14.02 3.48 -15.72
N PHE A 43 -13.52 2.25 -15.57
CA PHE A 43 -14.14 1.06 -16.15
C PHE A 43 -15.57 0.85 -15.62
N LEU A 44 -15.78 0.93 -14.30
CA LEU A 44 -17.10 0.78 -13.69
C LEU A 44 -18.07 1.89 -14.10
N GLU A 45 -17.57 3.11 -14.30
CA GLU A 45 -18.37 4.23 -14.81
C GLU A 45 -18.88 3.98 -16.24
N ILE A 46 -17.98 3.55 -17.14
CA ILE A 46 -18.34 3.22 -18.54
C ILE A 46 -19.31 2.03 -18.60
N TYR A 47 -19.16 1.04 -17.71
CA TYR A 47 -20.09 -0.08 -17.60
C TYR A 47 -21.44 0.31 -17.02
N GLY A 48 -21.45 1.23 -16.05
CA GLY A 48 -22.69 1.77 -15.47
C GLY A 48 -23.45 2.69 -16.44
N LEU A 49 -22.72 3.39 -17.32
CA LEU A 49 -23.26 4.35 -18.28
C LEU A 49 -22.63 4.12 -19.66
N PRO A 50 -23.14 3.15 -20.45
CA PRO A 50 -22.59 2.85 -21.77
C PRO A 50 -22.68 4.07 -22.70
N ALA A 51 -21.71 4.20 -23.59
CA ALA A 51 -21.67 5.27 -24.57
C ALA A 51 -22.91 5.23 -25.48
N ARG A 52 -23.57 6.37 -25.64
CA ARG A 52 -24.78 6.52 -26.45
C ARG A 52 -24.43 7.26 -27.72
N VAL A 53 -24.83 6.71 -28.86
CA VAL A 53 -24.59 7.31 -30.16
C VAL A 53 -25.93 7.56 -30.84
N GLY A 54 -26.30 8.83 -31.02
CA GLY A 54 -27.43 9.22 -31.85
C GLY A 54 -27.04 9.25 -33.33
N LYS A 55 -27.85 8.65 -34.19
CA LYS A 55 -27.68 8.66 -35.64
C LYS A 55 -28.83 9.47 -36.26
N TYR A 56 -28.51 10.51 -37.01
CA TYR A 56 -29.48 11.35 -37.73
C TYR A 56 -29.43 11.10 -39.24
N MET A 57 -30.53 11.39 -39.93
CA MET A 57 -30.64 11.24 -41.38
C MET A 57 -29.81 12.28 -42.15
N ALA A 58 -29.29 11.91 -43.32
CA ALA A 58 -28.58 12.84 -44.18
C ALA A 58 -29.52 13.99 -44.61
N GLY A 59 -29.13 15.23 -44.31
CA GLY A 59 -29.96 16.44 -44.54
C GLY A 59 -30.67 16.99 -43.30
N ALA A 60 -30.48 16.40 -42.11
CA ALA A 60 -31.02 16.94 -40.86
C ALA A 60 -30.51 18.36 -40.59
N THR A 61 -31.42 19.23 -40.12
CA THR A 61 -31.10 20.61 -39.78
C THR A 61 -30.29 20.68 -38.47
N ASP A 62 -29.66 21.80 -38.19
CA ASP A 62 -28.91 21.95 -36.93
C ASP A 62 -29.85 21.92 -35.71
N GLN A 63 -31.09 22.41 -35.85
CA GLN A 63 -32.12 22.27 -34.81
C GLN A 63 -32.45 20.80 -34.49
N ASP A 64 -32.52 19.93 -35.50
CA ASP A 64 -32.78 18.51 -35.30
C ASP A 64 -31.62 17.82 -34.56
N LYS A 65 -30.38 18.23 -34.84
CA LYS A 65 -29.18 17.71 -34.17
C LYS A 65 -29.14 18.14 -32.70
N ASP A 66 -29.46 19.40 -32.42
CA ASP A 66 -29.51 19.93 -31.06
C ASP A 66 -30.61 19.24 -30.23
N ALA A 67 -31.80 19.06 -30.80
CA ALA A 67 -32.90 18.35 -30.15
C ALA A 67 -32.53 16.88 -29.86
N LEU A 68 -31.83 16.21 -30.78
CA LEU A 68 -31.33 14.85 -30.56
C LEU A 68 -30.26 14.79 -29.46
N PHE A 69 -29.35 15.77 -29.41
CA PHE A 69 -28.34 15.86 -28.36
C PHE A 69 -28.98 16.07 -26.99
N GLU A 70 -29.97 16.97 -26.89
CA GLU A 70 -30.73 17.19 -25.66
C GLU A 70 -31.49 15.92 -25.23
N ALA A 71 -32.08 15.19 -26.19
CA ALA A 71 -32.72 13.90 -25.93
C ALA A 71 -31.71 12.86 -25.41
N LEU A 72 -30.49 12.79 -25.94
CA LEU A 72 -29.43 11.89 -25.46
C LEU A 72 -28.96 12.22 -24.04
N VAL A 73 -28.83 13.50 -23.70
CA VAL A 73 -28.48 13.96 -22.35
C VAL A 73 -29.62 13.65 -21.37
N THR A 74 -30.86 13.92 -21.77
CA THR A 74 -32.05 13.67 -20.96
C THR A 74 -32.25 12.18 -20.71
N LEU A 75 -32.13 11.34 -21.75
CA LEU A 75 -32.19 9.87 -21.64
C LEU A 75 -31.06 9.33 -20.76
N GLY A 76 -30.00 10.11 -20.58
CA GLY A 76 -28.88 9.77 -19.74
C GLY A 76 -29.10 9.93 -18.26
N HIS A 77 -29.86 10.96 -17.88
CA HIS A 77 -30.29 11.18 -16.50
C HIS A 77 -31.63 10.49 -16.18
N ASN A 78 -32.54 10.41 -17.17
CA ASN A 78 -33.90 9.91 -17.03
C ASN A 78 -34.11 8.73 -18.00
N ALA A 79 -34.76 7.65 -17.55
CA ALA A 79 -34.98 6.45 -18.37
C ALA A 79 -36.09 6.60 -19.45
N ALA A 80 -36.51 7.83 -19.78
CA ALA A 80 -37.57 8.11 -20.74
C ALA A 80 -37.28 9.37 -21.55
N GLY A 81 -37.59 9.35 -22.85
CA GLY A 81 -37.41 10.48 -23.76
C GLY A 81 -38.22 10.29 -25.04
N ILE A 82 -38.49 11.37 -25.76
CA ILE A 82 -39.18 11.38 -27.05
C ILE A 82 -38.14 11.70 -28.12
N ILE A 83 -38.15 10.95 -29.23
CA ILE A 83 -37.18 11.09 -30.32
C ILE A 83 -37.96 11.10 -31.65
N PRO A 84 -37.59 11.95 -32.63
CA PRO A 84 -38.24 11.96 -33.94
C PRO A 84 -38.12 10.61 -34.67
N GLN A 85 -39.20 10.21 -35.33
CA GLN A 85 -39.25 8.95 -36.09
C GLN A 85 -38.23 8.96 -37.24
N GLY A 86 -37.36 7.94 -37.31
CA GLY A 86 -36.24 7.86 -38.27
C GLY A 86 -34.86 8.23 -37.72
N THR A 87 -34.78 8.57 -36.43
CA THR A 87 -33.53 8.78 -35.69
C THR A 87 -33.34 7.66 -34.69
N ASP A 88 -32.18 7.01 -34.69
CA ASP A 88 -31.90 5.87 -33.81
C ASP A 88 -30.87 6.24 -32.74
N ILE A 89 -31.09 5.76 -31.51
CA ILE A 89 -30.12 5.79 -30.42
C ILE A 89 -29.57 4.39 -30.23
N ASP A 90 -28.26 4.26 -30.40
CA ASP A 90 -27.55 3.01 -30.22
C ASP A 90 -26.74 3.07 -28.93
N PHE A 91 -26.99 2.12 -28.02
CA PHE A 91 -26.18 1.94 -26.82
C PHE A 91 -25.02 1.03 -27.18
N LYS A 92 -23.85 1.61 -27.41
CA LYS A 92 -22.66 0.79 -27.63
C LYS A 92 -22.26 0.18 -26.31
N SER A 93 -22.43 -1.14 -26.19
CA SER A 93 -21.89 -1.86 -25.05
C SER A 93 -20.40 -1.57 -24.96
N ALA A 94 -19.91 -1.25 -23.76
CA ALA A 94 -18.48 -1.34 -23.50
C ALA A 94 -18.02 -2.75 -23.91
N ALA A 95 -16.86 -2.87 -24.55
CA ALA A 95 -16.28 -4.17 -24.85
C ALA A 95 -16.29 -5.02 -23.57
N SER A 96 -16.50 -6.32 -23.67
CA SER A 96 -16.59 -7.25 -22.51
C SER A 96 -15.25 -7.41 -21.78
N GLY A 97 -14.72 -6.34 -21.22
CA GLY A 97 -13.66 -6.36 -20.22
C GLY A 97 -14.15 -7.01 -18.93
N GLN A 98 -13.21 -7.59 -18.20
CA GLN A 98 -13.42 -8.12 -16.87
C GLN A 98 -12.80 -7.16 -15.87
N ALA A 99 -13.39 -7.03 -14.67
CA ALA A 99 -12.80 -6.25 -13.58
C ALA A 99 -11.58 -6.96 -12.97
N ASP A 100 -11.47 -8.27 -13.15
CA ASP A 100 -10.44 -9.14 -12.56
C ASP A 100 -8.99 -8.67 -12.75
N PRO A 101 -8.56 -8.16 -13.91
CA PRO A 101 -7.18 -7.69 -14.09
C PRO A 101 -6.82 -6.51 -13.18
N PHE A 102 -7.76 -5.59 -12.94
CA PHE A 102 -7.54 -4.45 -12.06
C PHE A 102 -7.41 -4.89 -10.61
N VAL A 103 -8.31 -5.77 -10.16
CA VAL A 103 -8.29 -6.34 -8.81
C VAL A 103 -7.02 -7.16 -8.60
N ALA A 104 -6.62 -7.99 -9.57
CA ALA A 104 -5.39 -8.76 -9.51
C ALA A 104 -4.13 -7.88 -9.38
N MET A 105 -4.10 -6.73 -10.08
CA MET A 105 -3.02 -5.75 -9.93
C MET A 105 -3.02 -5.12 -8.53
N MET A 106 -4.20 -4.73 -8.02
CA MET A 106 -4.34 -4.19 -6.67
C MET A 106 -3.85 -5.19 -5.62
N ASP A 107 -4.29 -6.44 -5.70
CA ASP A 107 -3.91 -7.51 -4.79
C ASP A 107 -2.41 -7.81 -4.84
N TRP A 108 -1.83 -7.84 -6.04
CA TRP A 108 -0.37 -8.00 -6.19
C TRP A 108 0.39 -6.84 -5.54
N CYS A 109 -0.10 -5.61 -5.69
CA CYS A 109 0.50 -4.43 -5.07
C CYS A 109 0.41 -4.49 -3.54
N GLU A 110 -0.77 -4.77 -2.98
CA GLU A 110 -0.98 -4.91 -1.53
C GLU A 110 -0.10 -6.02 -0.95
N ARG A 111 -0.07 -7.20 -1.58
CA ARG A 111 0.79 -8.31 -1.16
C ARG A 111 2.26 -7.95 -1.18
N THR A 112 2.70 -7.18 -2.18
CA THR A 112 4.09 -6.72 -2.26
C THR A 112 4.40 -5.74 -1.13
N GLN A 113 3.49 -4.81 -0.84
CA GLN A 113 3.65 -3.87 0.28
C GLN A 113 3.74 -4.61 1.62
N SER A 114 2.86 -5.58 1.88
CA SER A 114 2.91 -6.39 3.11
C SER A 114 4.23 -7.14 3.26
N LYS A 115 4.76 -7.77 2.20
CA LYS A 115 6.07 -8.45 2.26
C LYS A 115 7.20 -7.50 2.61
N VAL A 116 7.20 -6.30 2.04
CA VAL A 116 8.28 -5.34 2.24
C VAL A 116 8.25 -4.73 3.64
N ILE A 117 7.05 -4.51 4.20
CA ILE A 117 6.89 -3.86 5.51
C ILE A 117 6.93 -4.88 6.65
N LEU A 118 6.15 -5.96 6.54
CA LEU A 118 5.93 -6.94 7.60
C LEU A 118 6.79 -8.20 7.44
N GLY A 119 7.49 -8.36 6.31
CA GLY A 119 8.20 -9.60 5.97
C GLY A 119 7.30 -10.74 5.48
N ALA A 120 5.97 -10.55 5.50
CA ALA A 120 4.99 -11.58 5.20
C ALA A 120 3.69 -11.02 4.62
N THR A 121 2.80 -11.89 4.13
CA THR A 121 1.50 -11.50 3.54
C THR A 121 0.27 -11.94 4.30
N LEU A 122 0.38 -12.99 5.14
CA LEU A 122 -0.78 -13.76 5.55
C LEU A 122 -1.49 -13.16 6.77
N THR A 123 -0.78 -12.46 7.64
CA THR A 123 -1.38 -11.73 8.78
C THR A 123 -2.25 -10.54 8.32
N SER A 124 -2.09 -10.07 7.08
CA SER A 124 -2.89 -9.01 6.48
C SER A 124 -3.97 -9.51 5.51
N GLN A 125 -3.91 -10.78 5.09
CA GLN A 125 -4.86 -11.42 4.18
C GLN A 125 -5.29 -12.77 4.76
N ALA A 126 -6.08 -12.74 5.84
CA ALA A 126 -6.71 -13.93 6.38
C ALA A 126 -7.93 -14.30 5.52
N ASP A 127 -7.68 -14.74 4.29
CA ASP A 127 -8.73 -15.32 3.46
C ASP A 127 -8.91 -16.75 3.96
N GLY A 128 -9.97 -16.99 4.75
CA GLY A 128 -10.14 -18.10 5.71
C GLY A 128 -10.03 -19.55 5.18
N LYS A 129 -9.57 -19.76 3.95
CA LYS A 129 -9.29 -21.05 3.32
C LYS A 129 -7.86 -21.57 3.54
N THR A 130 -6.89 -20.71 3.88
CA THR A 130 -5.46 -21.13 3.93
C THR A 130 -4.70 -20.71 5.20
N SER A 131 -5.38 -20.09 6.17
CA SER A 131 -4.77 -19.74 7.46
C SER A 131 -4.82 -20.92 8.43
N THR A 132 -3.68 -21.61 8.60
CA THR A 132 -3.49 -22.58 9.68
C THR A 132 -2.76 -21.94 10.85
N ASN A 133 -3.01 -22.39 12.08
CA ASN A 133 -2.30 -21.90 13.28
C ASN A 133 -0.77 -22.02 13.15
N ALA A 134 -0.30 -23.09 12.51
CA ALA A 134 1.13 -23.30 12.25
C ALA A 134 1.74 -22.21 11.35
N LEU A 135 1.00 -21.75 10.34
CA LEU A 135 1.45 -20.68 9.44
C LEU A 135 1.44 -19.32 10.14
N GLY A 136 0.47 -19.09 11.04
CA GLY A 136 0.43 -17.91 11.91
C GLY A 136 1.66 -17.78 12.80
N ASN A 137 2.14 -18.88 13.37
CA ASN A 137 3.35 -18.90 14.20
C ASN A 137 4.60 -18.51 13.39
N VAL A 138 4.79 -19.10 12.20
CA VAL A 138 5.92 -18.74 11.31
C VAL A 138 5.92 -17.25 10.96
N HIS A 139 4.75 -16.64 10.78
CA HIS A 139 4.66 -15.20 10.54
C HIS A 139 4.98 -14.35 11.77
N ASN A 140 4.63 -14.84 12.95
CA ASN A 140 5.02 -14.18 14.18
C ASN A 140 6.55 -14.24 14.38
N ASP A 141 7.19 -15.34 14.03
CA ASP A 141 8.66 -15.47 14.07
C ASP A 141 9.33 -14.45 13.14
N VAL A 142 8.86 -14.34 11.89
CA VAL A 142 9.37 -13.34 10.94
C VAL A 142 9.18 -11.91 11.46
N ARG A 143 8.01 -11.61 12.03
CA ARG A 143 7.74 -10.32 12.64
C ARG A 143 8.68 -10.06 13.83
N HIS A 144 8.92 -11.07 14.65
CA HIS A 144 9.82 -11.00 15.80
C HIS A 144 11.26 -10.74 15.34
N ASP A 145 11.75 -11.44 14.32
CA ASP A 145 13.08 -11.23 13.74
C ASP A 145 13.28 -9.78 13.26
N ILE A 146 12.27 -9.21 12.59
CA ILE A 146 12.29 -7.80 12.16
C ILE A 146 12.33 -6.87 13.38
N LEU A 147 11.52 -7.12 14.40
CA LEU A 147 11.50 -6.35 15.65
C LEU A 147 12.88 -6.37 16.33
N VAL A 148 13.50 -7.56 16.45
CA VAL A 148 14.83 -7.72 17.04
C VAL A 148 15.88 -6.95 16.23
N SER A 149 15.79 -7.00 14.90
CA SER A 149 16.67 -6.24 14.01
C SER A 149 16.53 -4.73 14.23
N ASP A 150 15.31 -4.21 14.34
CA ASP A 150 15.03 -2.80 14.59
C ASP A 150 15.54 -2.35 15.97
N ALA A 151 15.34 -3.17 17.00
CA ALA A 151 15.88 -2.94 18.33
C ALA A 151 17.43 -2.85 18.32
N LYS A 152 18.10 -3.71 17.56
CA LYS A 152 19.56 -3.66 17.35
C LYS A 152 20.00 -2.38 16.63
N GLN A 153 19.22 -1.86 15.68
CA GLN A 153 19.53 -0.60 15.02
C GLN A 153 19.37 0.61 15.95
N LEU A 154 18.35 0.59 16.83
CA LEU A 154 18.15 1.60 17.86
C LEU A 154 19.26 1.61 18.93
N HIS A 155 19.87 0.45 19.22
CA HIS A 155 21.00 0.37 20.15
C HIS A 155 22.17 1.32 19.77
N GLY A 156 22.47 1.47 18.47
CA GLY A 156 23.52 2.38 17.99
C GLY A 156 23.22 3.85 18.26
N PHE A 157 21.95 4.23 18.22
CA PHE A 157 21.49 5.58 18.56
C PHE A 157 21.70 5.87 20.05
N PHE A 158 21.23 4.99 20.95
CA PHE A 158 21.42 5.16 22.40
C PHE A 158 22.88 5.09 22.83
N SER A 159 23.69 4.24 22.19
CA SER A 159 25.14 4.16 22.47
C SER A 159 25.84 5.49 22.20
N SER A 160 25.41 6.21 21.15
CA SER A 160 25.96 7.54 20.82
C SER A 160 25.52 8.60 21.83
N MET A 161 24.28 8.52 22.34
CA MET A 161 23.78 9.38 23.42
C MET A 161 24.56 9.16 24.73
N ILE A 162 24.82 7.90 25.09
CA ILE A 162 25.55 7.53 26.31
C ILE A 162 27.01 8.01 26.22
N ASP A 163 27.68 7.82 25.07
CA ASP A 163 29.04 8.34 24.82
C ASP A 163 29.10 9.86 25.00
N MET A 164 28.10 10.58 24.47
CA MET A 164 27.98 12.03 24.64
C MET A 164 27.87 12.41 26.12
N LEU A 165 26.91 11.82 26.85
CA LEU A 165 26.69 12.16 28.26
C LEU A 165 27.92 11.90 29.12
N LEU A 166 28.60 10.76 28.92
CA LEU A 166 29.81 10.43 29.66
C LEU A 166 30.94 11.42 29.40
N ARG A 167 31.14 11.82 28.14
CA ARG A 167 32.17 12.79 27.78
C ARG A 167 31.89 14.19 28.32
N ILE A 168 30.62 14.63 28.33
CA ILE A 168 30.21 15.91 28.95
C ILE A 168 30.53 15.90 30.45
N ASN A 169 30.37 14.76 31.11
CA ASN A 169 30.72 14.59 32.52
C ASN A 169 32.22 14.33 32.77
N GLY A 170 33.09 14.46 31.75
CA GLY A 170 34.53 14.33 31.89
C GLY A 170 35.07 12.90 31.86
N TYR A 171 34.25 11.90 31.53
CA TYR A 171 34.69 10.51 31.38
C TYR A 171 35.20 10.23 29.97
N GLU A 172 36.42 9.70 29.87
CA GLU A 172 37.00 9.21 28.62
C GLU A 172 37.01 7.68 28.58
N ILE A 173 35.89 7.10 28.16
CA ILE A 173 35.73 5.65 28.06
C ILE A 173 35.83 5.22 26.60
N SER A 174 36.55 4.13 26.33
CA SER A 174 36.57 3.52 25.01
C SER A 174 35.17 3.06 24.59
N ARG A 175 34.81 3.26 23.31
CA ARG A 175 33.50 2.85 22.77
C ARG A 175 33.13 1.39 23.05
N ARG A 176 34.13 0.50 23.13
CA ARG A 176 33.91 -0.93 23.43
C ARG A 176 33.46 -1.20 24.87
N ARG A 177 33.72 -0.26 25.78
CA ARG A 177 33.41 -0.34 27.22
C ARG A 177 32.25 0.57 27.64
N LEU A 178 31.58 1.21 26.68
CA LEU A 178 30.40 2.02 26.98
C LEU A 178 29.28 1.13 27.53
N PRO A 179 28.52 1.61 28.53
CA PRO A 179 27.27 1.00 28.91
C PRO A 179 26.36 0.85 27.68
N LYS A 180 25.69 -0.30 27.58
CA LYS A 180 24.84 -0.64 26.46
C LYS A 180 23.39 -0.63 26.90
N PHE A 181 22.58 0.17 26.23
CA PHE A 181 21.14 0.06 26.35
C PHE A 181 20.67 -1.15 25.53
N VAL A 182 20.16 -2.19 26.20
CA VAL A 182 19.71 -3.43 25.55
C VAL A 182 18.20 -3.53 25.72
N PHE A 183 17.50 -3.76 24.60
CA PHE A 183 16.08 -4.08 24.63
C PHE A 183 15.92 -5.56 25.01
N ASP A 184 14.98 -5.84 25.91
CA ASP A 184 14.53 -7.20 26.15
C ASP A 184 13.61 -7.61 24.99
N THR A 185 14.11 -8.47 24.11
CA THR A 185 13.36 -8.97 22.95
C THR A 185 13.08 -10.46 23.09
N ARG A 186 13.00 -11.01 24.31
CA ARG A 186 12.64 -12.41 24.53
C ARG A 186 11.15 -12.63 24.27
N ASP A 187 10.79 -13.83 23.82
CA ASP A 187 9.38 -14.19 23.62
C ASP A 187 8.68 -14.47 24.95
N ILE A 188 7.39 -14.12 25.02
CA ILE A 188 6.56 -14.23 26.23
C ILE A 188 6.45 -15.70 26.70
N GLU A 189 6.48 -16.66 25.77
CA GLU A 189 6.45 -18.10 26.09
C GLU A 189 7.67 -18.56 26.91
N GLU A 190 8.82 -17.88 26.77
CA GLU A 190 10.00 -18.21 27.55
C GLU A 190 9.79 -17.88 29.04
N ILE A 191 9.03 -16.85 29.41
CA ILE A 191 8.88 -16.49 30.83
C ILE A 191 8.13 -17.58 31.63
N ALA A 192 7.16 -18.25 31.01
CA ALA A 192 6.41 -19.33 31.66
C ALA A 192 7.29 -20.55 31.97
N SER A 193 8.18 -20.94 31.06
CA SER A 193 9.08 -22.08 31.28
C SER A 193 10.14 -21.82 32.35
N PHE A 194 10.56 -20.55 32.53
CA PHE A 194 11.47 -20.16 33.62
C PHE A 194 10.77 -20.04 34.99
N SER A 195 9.43 -19.96 35.04
CA SER A 195 8.67 -19.88 36.30
C SER A 195 8.49 -21.24 37.01
N HIS A 196 8.79 -22.35 36.32
CA HIS A 196 8.65 -23.71 36.84
C HIS A 196 9.92 -24.25 37.54
N TRP A 197 10.98 -23.46 37.66
CA TRP A 197 12.19 -23.79 38.42
C TRP A 197 12.17 -23.19 39.83
N ARG A 198 11.16 -23.57 40.63
CA ARG A 198 11.15 -23.39 42.09
C ARG A 198 10.87 -24.70 42.79
#